data_AF-A0A2L2Z6U0-F1
#
_entry.id   AF-A0A2L2Z6U0-F1
#
_cell.length_a   1.000
_cell.length_b   1.000
_cell.length_c   1.000
_cell.angle_alpha   90.00
_cell.angle_beta   90.00
_cell.angle_gamma   90.00
#
_symmetry.space_group_name_H-M   'P 1'
#
loop_
_entity.id
_entity.type
_entity.pdbx_description
1 polymer ?
#
loop_
_entity_poly.entity_id
_entity_poly.type
_entity_poly.pdbx_seq_one_letter_code
_entity_poly.pdbx_strand_id
1 'polypeptide(L)'
;MSERNQGETFDDFDTMTDRLVSEITYYIEVYGLKPVKISFIGHSLGNIIIRSAITRPEMKPYLCKLHTFLSLSGPHLGTLYNSSGLVNMGMWFMQKWMKSGSLLQLAMKDASDLRQTFLYKLSQKSGLEHFRNILLFGSS
;
A
#
# COMPACT_ATOMS: atom_id res chain seq x y z
N MET A 1 -0.93 -7.11 12.39
CA MET A 1 0.01 -7.16 11.24
C MET A 1 -0.66 -8.04 10.21
N SER A 2 -0.81 -7.65 8.93
CA SER A 2 -1.47 -8.51 7.92
C SER A 2 -0.74 -9.84 7.85
N GLU A 3 -1.42 -10.95 8.13
CA GLU A 3 -0.81 -12.27 8.13
C GLU A 3 -0.56 -12.76 6.70
N ARG A 4 -1.46 -12.41 5.78
CA ARG A 4 -1.40 -12.84 4.37
C ARG A 4 -0.24 -12.23 3.59
N ASN A 5 0.34 -11.14 4.08
CA ASN A 5 1.50 -10.48 3.48
C ASN A 5 2.82 -10.76 4.24
N GLN A 6 2.79 -11.56 5.33
CA GLN A 6 4.02 -11.95 6.03
C GLN A 6 4.77 -13.02 5.21
N GLY A 7 5.99 -12.70 4.77
CA GLY A 7 6.86 -13.62 4.02
C GLY A 7 6.75 -13.54 2.50
N GLU A 8 5.68 -12.92 1.96
CA GLU A 8 5.45 -12.73 0.52
C GLU A 8 5.57 -11.26 0.10
N THR A 9 6.51 -10.53 0.70
CA THR A 9 6.70 -9.09 0.47
C THR A 9 7.29 -8.75 -0.91
N PHE A 10 7.61 -9.76 -1.71
CA PHE A 10 8.22 -9.59 -3.04
C PHE A 10 7.19 -9.53 -4.17
N ASP A 11 5.91 -9.83 -3.91
CA ASP A 11 4.86 -9.68 -4.91
C ASP A 11 4.60 -8.21 -5.26
N ASP A 12 3.82 -7.98 -6.32
CA ASP A 12 3.33 -6.65 -6.67
C ASP A 12 2.28 -6.14 -5.68
N PHE A 13 2.09 -4.82 -5.66
CA PHE A 13 1.13 -4.16 -4.79
C PHE A 13 -0.30 -4.56 -5.08
N ASP A 14 -0.66 -4.93 -6.32
CA ASP A 14 -2.01 -5.38 -6.63
C ASP A 14 -2.32 -6.69 -5.90
N THR A 15 -1.44 -7.67 -5.98
CA THR A 15 -1.55 -8.95 -5.28
C THR A 15 -1.59 -8.76 -3.77
N MET A 16 -0.67 -7.96 -3.21
CA MET A 16 -0.64 -7.68 -1.77
C MET A 16 -1.90 -6.93 -1.29
N THR A 17 -2.46 -6.07 -2.16
CA THR A 17 -3.73 -5.37 -1.90
C THR A 17 -4.88 -6.37 -1.82
N ASP A 18 -5.00 -7.26 -2.80
CA ASP A 18 -6.10 -8.20 -2.88
C ASP A 18 -6.06 -9.20 -1.71
N ARG A 19 -4.87 -9.59 -1.27
CA ARG A 19 -4.66 -10.37 -0.03
C ARG A 19 -5.14 -9.62 1.21
N LEU A 20 -4.78 -8.34 1.36
CA LEU A 20 -5.21 -7.53 2.51
C LEU A 20 -6.72 -7.35 2.53
N VAL A 21 -7.33 -7.04 1.38
CA VAL A 21 -8.78 -6.89 1.26
C VAL A 21 -9.49 -8.20 1.62
N SER A 22 -9.02 -9.32 1.07
CA SER A 22 -9.55 -10.64 1.38
C SER A 22 -9.44 -11.00 2.86
N GLU A 23 -8.31 -10.65 3.50
CA GLU A 23 -8.10 -10.86 4.95
C GLU A 23 -9.12 -10.06 5.78
N ILE A 24 -9.34 -8.79 5.44
CA ILE A 24 -10.29 -7.91 6.14
C ILE A 24 -11.73 -8.39 5.96
N THR A 25 -12.15 -8.68 4.73
CA THR A 25 -13.52 -9.10 4.45
C THR A 25 -13.81 -10.46 5.08
N TYR A 26 -12.89 -11.41 4.95
CA TYR A 26 -12.98 -12.72 5.61
C TYR A 26 -13.13 -12.57 7.13
N TYR A 27 -12.30 -11.74 7.77
CA TYR A 27 -12.38 -11.53 9.21
C TYR A 27 -13.70 -10.91 9.64
N ILE A 28 -14.23 -9.94 8.88
CA ILE A 28 -15.54 -9.34 9.18
C ILE A 28 -16.67 -10.37 9.03
N GLU A 29 -16.65 -11.16 7.96
CA GLU A 29 -17.72 -12.11 7.63
C GLU A 29 -17.73 -13.32 8.57
N VAL A 30 -16.58 -13.97 8.77
CA VAL A 30 -16.46 -15.19 9.60
C VAL A 30 -16.83 -14.93 11.05
N TYR A 31 -16.47 -13.75 11.57
CA TYR A 31 -16.79 -13.37 12.95
C TYR A 31 -18.08 -12.53 13.07
N GLY A 32 -18.82 -12.33 11.97
CA GLY A 32 -20.08 -11.58 11.97
C GLY A 32 -19.95 -10.14 12.50
N LEU A 33 -18.80 -9.51 12.28
CA LEU A 33 -18.49 -8.20 12.86
C LEU A 33 -19.34 -7.10 12.21
N LYS A 34 -19.78 -6.15 13.04
CA LYS A 34 -20.45 -4.93 12.59
C LYS A 34 -19.60 -3.72 12.97
N PRO A 35 -18.43 -3.51 12.33
CA PRO A 35 -17.54 -2.43 12.69
C PRO A 35 -18.25 -1.10 12.51
N VAL A 36 -18.14 -0.23 13.51
CA VAL A 36 -18.59 1.17 13.47
C VAL A 36 -17.44 2.13 13.19
N LYS A 37 -16.19 1.68 13.42
CA LYS A 37 -14.94 2.40 13.14
C LYS A 37 -13.88 1.41 12.70
N ILE A 38 -13.15 1.74 11.64
CA ILE A 38 -12.00 0.98 11.14
C ILE A 38 -10.81 1.94 11.06
N SER A 39 -9.70 1.55 11.69
CA SER A 39 -8.45 2.30 11.65
C SER A 39 -7.35 1.43 11.09
N PHE A 40 -6.47 2.04 10.30
CA PHE A 40 -5.32 1.37 9.70
C PHE A 40 -4.03 1.96 10.26
N ILE A 41 -3.07 1.07 10.55
CA ILE A 41 -1.69 1.43 10.86
C ILE A 41 -0.82 0.80 9.78
N GLY A 42 -0.22 1.63 8.95
CA GLY A 42 0.70 1.22 7.90
C GLY A 42 2.15 1.49 8.30
N HIS A 43 3.03 0.55 7.99
CA HIS A 43 4.48 0.72 8.11
C HIS A 43 5.14 0.43 6.76
N SER A 44 6.08 1.28 6.33
CA SER A 44 6.80 1.11 5.06
C SER A 44 5.83 0.86 3.89
N LEU A 45 6.00 -0.22 3.12
CA LEU A 45 5.15 -0.62 1.99
C LEU A 45 3.68 -0.83 2.37
N GLY A 46 3.39 -1.20 3.62
CA GLY A 46 2.03 -1.37 4.13
C GLY A 46 1.16 -0.12 3.95
N ASN A 47 1.78 1.06 3.94
CA ASN A 47 1.09 2.32 3.67
C ASN A 47 0.50 2.40 2.25
N ILE A 48 1.24 1.89 1.26
CA ILE A 48 0.79 1.86 -0.13
C ILE A 48 -0.29 0.80 -0.31
N ILE A 49 -0.12 -0.37 0.33
CA ILE A 49 -1.10 -1.45 0.30
C ILE A 49 -2.43 -0.99 0.91
N ILE A 50 -2.42 -0.30 2.06
CA ILE A 50 -3.65 0.25 2.68
C ILE A 50 -4.31 1.29 1.77
N ARG A 51 -3.53 2.22 1.20
CA ARG A 51 -4.06 3.21 0.25
C ARG A 51 -4.69 2.57 -0.98
N SER A 52 -4.12 1.47 -1.47
CA SER A 52 -4.67 0.71 -2.59
C SER A 52 -5.93 -0.07 -2.17
N ALA A 53 -5.93 -0.71 -1.00
CA ALA A 53 -7.03 -1.52 -0.50
C ALA A 53 -8.35 -0.75 -0.38
N ILE A 54 -8.32 0.49 0.11
CA ILE A 54 -9.53 1.31 0.23
C ILE A 54 -10.13 1.72 -1.14
N THR A 55 -9.41 1.52 -2.25
CA THR A 55 -9.93 1.75 -3.60
C THR A 55 -10.63 0.52 -4.19
N ARG A 56 -10.51 -0.65 -3.53
CA ARG A 56 -11.11 -1.90 -4.00
C ARG A 56 -12.64 -1.90 -3.77
N PRO A 57 -13.44 -2.40 -4.73
CA PRO A 57 -14.90 -2.44 -4.62
C PRO A 57 -15.43 -3.09 -3.33
N GLU A 58 -14.75 -4.12 -2.85
CA GLU A 58 -15.06 -4.90 -1.64
C GLU A 58 -14.98 -4.03 -0.38
N MET A 59 -14.17 -2.99 -0.39
CA MET A 59 -14.05 -2.05 0.72
C MET A 59 -15.12 -0.95 0.71
N LYS A 60 -15.87 -0.80 -0.39
CA LYS A 60 -16.91 0.23 -0.56
C LYS A 60 -17.94 0.29 0.58
N PRO A 61 -18.48 -0.83 1.10
CA PRO A 61 -19.42 -0.82 2.22
C PRO A 61 -18.83 -0.29 3.53
N TYR A 62 -17.50 -0.23 3.63
CA TYR A 62 -16.77 0.14 4.84
C TYR A 62 -16.17 1.55 4.81
N LEU A 63 -16.21 2.25 3.66
CA LEU A 63 -15.58 3.56 3.49
C LEU A 63 -16.10 4.60 4.49
N CYS A 64 -17.41 4.63 4.76
CA CYS A 64 -18.01 5.55 5.73
C CYS A 64 -17.63 5.25 7.20
N LYS A 65 -16.98 4.11 7.46
CA LYS A 65 -16.53 3.67 8.79
C LYS A 65 -15.04 3.93 9.00
N LEU A 66 -14.32 4.40 7.99
CA LEU A 66 -12.90 4.70 8.09
C LEU A 66 -12.68 5.87 9.07
N HIS A 67 -11.80 5.66 10.05
CA HIS A 67 -11.60 6.60 11.14
C HIS A 67 -10.19 7.19 11.14
N THR A 68 -9.17 6.36 11.36
CA THR A 68 -7.78 6.84 11.42
C THR A 68 -6.89 6.04 10.48
N PHE A 69 -6.09 6.74 9.68
CA PHE A 69 -4.95 6.17 8.98
C PHE A 69 -3.66 6.72 9.58
N LEU A 70 -2.90 5.86 10.26
CA LEU A 70 -1.57 6.17 10.79
C LEU A 70 -0.51 5.56 9.86
N SER A 71 0.26 6.42 9.21
CA SER A 71 1.35 6.02 8.32
C SER A 71 2.70 6.24 8.97
N LEU A 72 3.41 5.15 9.22
CA LEU A 72 4.77 5.13 9.75
C LEU A 72 5.78 4.88 8.61
N SER A 73 6.68 5.83 8.37
CA SER A 73 7.77 5.74 7.39
C SER A 73 7.32 5.23 6.01
N GLY A 74 6.19 5.73 5.50
CA GLY A 74 5.59 5.29 4.24
C GLY A 74 6.19 5.97 3.01
N PRO A 75 6.63 5.23 1.97
CA PRO A 75 7.19 5.81 0.75
C PRO A 75 6.08 6.29 -0.22
N HIS A 76 5.22 7.21 0.25
CA HIS A 76 4.00 7.64 -0.46
C HIS A 76 4.23 8.25 -1.85
N LEU A 77 5.44 8.76 -2.10
CA LEU A 77 5.88 9.36 -3.36
C LEU A 77 6.79 8.42 -4.18
N GLY A 78 6.97 7.18 -3.73
CA GLY A 78 7.87 6.23 -4.38
C GLY A 78 9.33 6.57 -4.15
N THR A 79 10.21 5.97 -4.96
CA THR A 79 11.66 6.18 -4.91
C THR A 79 12.23 6.88 -6.14
N LEU A 80 11.36 7.46 -6.98
CA LEU A 80 11.74 8.11 -8.24
C LEU A 80 12.84 9.17 -8.07
N TYR A 81 12.78 9.93 -6.97
CA TYR A 81 13.71 11.04 -6.69
C TYR A 81 14.86 10.67 -5.74
N ASN A 82 15.08 9.38 -5.48
CA ASN A 82 16.16 8.97 -4.57
C ASN A 82 17.52 9.16 -5.26
N SER A 83 18.25 10.20 -4.84
CA SER A 83 19.40 10.77 -5.56
C SER A 83 20.76 10.17 -5.20
N SER A 84 20.82 9.20 -4.29
CA SER A 84 22.09 8.55 -3.93
C SER A 84 22.41 7.36 -4.85
N GLY A 85 23.53 7.45 -5.58
CA GLY A 85 24.01 6.39 -6.49
C GLY A 85 24.16 5.02 -5.84
N LEU A 86 24.58 4.96 -4.58
CA LEU A 86 24.66 3.74 -3.77
C LEU A 86 23.30 3.09 -3.51
N VAL A 87 22.27 3.88 -3.19
CA VAL A 87 20.91 3.35 -2.99
C VAL A 87 20.29 2.90 -4.31
N ASN A 88 20.59 3.58 -5.42
CA ASN A 88 20.18 3.11 -6.75
C ASN A 88 20.85 1.78 -7.14
N MET A 89 22.13 1.58 -6.80
CA MET A 89 22.79 0.28 -7.00
C MET A 89 22.22 -0.82 -6.09
N GLY A 90 21.95 -0.51 -4.81
CA GLY A 90 21.30 -1.43 -3.87
C GLY A 90 19.88 -1.81 -4.32
N MET A 91 19.08 -0.84 -4.79
CA MET A 91 17.75 -1.10 -5.35
C MET A 91 17.82 -1.92 -6.63
N TRP A 92 18.76 -1.63 -7.55
CA TRP A 92 18.95 -2.43 -8.76
C TRP A 92 19.33 -3.87 -8.43
N PHE A 93 20.21 -4.06 -7.44
CA PHE A 93 20.62 -5.38 -6.97
C PHE A 93 19.46 -6.15 -6.33
N MET A 94 18.68 -5.51 -5.45
CA MET A 94 17.48 -6.10 -4.87
C MET A 94 16.40 -6.38 -5.92
N GLN A 95 16.19 -5.50 -6.90
CA GLN A 95 15.25 -5.73 -8.00
C GLN A 95 15.67 -6.91 -8.87
N LYS A 96 16.97 -7.04 -9.17
CA LYS A 96 17.51 -8.10 -10.03
C LYS A 96 17.59 -9.45 -9.32
N TRP A 97 17.84 -9.47 -8.01
CA TRP A 97 17.96 -10.71 -7.24
C TRP A 97 16.64 -11.17 -6.60
N MET A 98 15.78 -10.24 -6.17
CA MET A 98 14.53 -10.55 -5.46
C MET A 98 13.28 -10.51 -6.35
N LYS A 99 13.41 -10.10 -7.63
CA LYS A 99 12.30 -9.98 -8.61
C LYS A 99 11.05 -9.28 -8.04
N SER A 100 11.25 -8.29 -7.19
CA SER A 100 10.12 -7.73 -6.44
C SER A 100 9.28 -6.80 -7.31
N GLY A 101 8.03 -7.20 -7.58
CA GLY A 101 7.07 -6.38 -8.33
C GLY A 101 6.79 -5.04 -7.63
N SER A 102 6.64 -5.08 -6.31
CA SER A 102 6.42 -3.87 -5.50
C SER A 102 7.59 -2.90 -5.51
N LEU A 103 8.85 -3.37 -5.58
CA LEU A 103 10.01 -2.47 -5.73
C LEU A 103 10.04 -1.78 -7.09
N LEU A 104 9.64 -2.46 -8.17
CA LEU A 104 9.52 -1.84 -9.50
C LEU A 104 8.40 -0.80 -9.53
N GLN A 105 7.24 -1.13 -8.96
CA GLN A 105 6.11 -0.20 -8.83
C GLN A 105 6.43 1.00 -7.94
N LEU A 106 7.21 0.80 -6.87
CA LEU A 106 7.66 1.89 -6.00
C LEU A 106 8.65 2.83 -6.71
N ALA A 107 9.49 2.28 -7.58
CA ALA A 107 10.39 3.06 -8.43
C ALA A 107 9.70 3.66 -9.67
N MET A 108 8.39 3.40 -9.87
CA MET A 108 7.63 3.78 -11.06
C MET A 108 8.26 3.26 -12.36
N LYS A 109 8.75 2.02 -12.33
CA LYS A 109 9.42 1.31 -13.44
C LYS A 109 8.66 0.07 -13.91
N ASP A 110 7.44 -0.12 -13.43
CA ASP A 110 6.52 -1.21 -13.78
C ASP A 110 5.78 -0.98 -15.11
N ALA A 111 5.92 0.21 -15.71
CA ALA A 111 5.40 0.54 -17.04
C ALA A 111 6.38 1.44 -17.81
N SER A 112 6.30 1.42 -19.14
CA SER A 112 7.10 2.29 -20.01
C SER A 112 6.66 3.75 -19.97
N ASP A 113 5.35 3.99 -19.90
CA ASP A 113 4.76 5.31 -19.64
C ASP A 113 4.58 5.50 -18.12
N LEU A 114 5.17 6.58 -17.59
CA LEU A 114 5.08 6.96 -16.18
C LEU A 114 3.60 7.06 -15.71
N ARG A 115 2.70 7.54 -16.57
CA ARG A 115 1.28 7.69 -16.24
C ARG A 115 0.54 6.35 -16.13
N GLN A 116 1.16 5.29 -16.65
CA GLN A 116 0.63 3.94 -16.59
C GLN A 116 1.16 3.13 -15.40
N THR A 117 2.15 3.65 -14.67
CA THR A 117 2.70 3.02 -13.47
C THR A 117 1.67 2.93 -12.35
N PHE A 118 1.80 1.90 -11.51
CA PHE A 118 0.92 1.65 -10.38
C PHE A 118 0.79 2.86 -9.46
N LEU A 119 1.92 3.42 -9.02
CA LEU A 119 1.91 4.51 -8.04
C LEU A 119 1.32 5.81 -8.63
N TYR A 120 1.54 6.07 -9.92
CA TYR A 120 0.89 7.21 -10.60
C TYR A 120 -0.63 7.01 -10.62
N LYS A 121 -1.11 5.85 -11.06
CA LYS A 121 -2.55 5.54 -11.09
C LYS A 121 -3.16 5.62 -9.70
N LEU A 122 -2.48 5.11 -8.67
CA LEU A 122 -2.93 5.19 -7.28
C LEU A 122 -3.00 6.64 -6.78
N SER A 123 -2.11 7.54 -7.22
CA SER A 123 -2.18 8.97 -6.88
C SER A 123 -3.45 9.66 -7.40
N GLN A 124 -4.04 9.14 -8.48
CA GLN A 124 -5.27 9.66 -9.07
C GLN A 124 -6.53 9.05 -8.44
N LYS A 125 -6.38 8.09 -7.53
CA LYS A 125 -7.51 7.49 -6.82
C LYS A 125 -7.85 8.34 -5.60
N SER A 126 -9.15 8.53 -5.41
CA SER A 126 -9.69 9.03 -4.16
C SER A 126 -9.66 7.91 -3.11
N GLY A 127 -9.78 8.24 -1.84
CA GLY A 127 -9.92 7.29 -0.74
C GLY A 127 -9.48 7.86 0.60
N LEU A 128 -8.42 8.68 0.61
CA LEU A 128 -7.91 9.29 1.84
C LEU A 128 -8.93 10.23 2.48
N GLU A 129 -9.77 10.88 1.69
CA GLU A 129 -10.86 11.74 2.15
C GLU A 129 -11.92 11.01 3.00
N HIS A 130 -11.96 9.67 2.97
CA HIS A 130 -12.86 8.89 3.82
C HIS A 130 -12.36 8.77 5.27
N PHE A 131 -11.08 9.00 5.54
CA PHE A 131 -10.56 8.98 6.91
C PHE A 131 -10.85 10.29 7.62
N ARG A 132 -11.30 10.19 8.88
CA ARG A 132 -11.43 11.36 9.75
C ARG A 132 -10.08 11.93 10.17
N ASN A 133 -9.09 11.06 10.39
CA ASN A 133 -7.74 11.43 10.81
C ASN A 133 -6.71 10.77 9.90
N ILE A 134 -5.76 11.56 9.42
CA ILE A 134 -4.58 11.07 8.69
C ILE A 134 -3.35 11.56 9.44
N LEU A 135 -2.54 10.63 9.95
CA LEU A 135 -1.31 10.92 10.66
C LEU A 135 -0.15 10.37 9.85
N LEU A 136 0.75 11.24 9.40
CA LEU A 136 1.93 10.86 8.64
C LEU A 136 3.16 11.07 9.54
N PHE A 137 3.81 9.99 9.93
CA PHE A 137 5.04 10.01 10.70
C PHE A 137 6.22 9.60 9.81
N GLY A 138 7.13 10.53 9.58
CA GLY A 138 8.39 10.27 8.89
C GLY A 138 9.51 9.98 9.88
N SER A 139 10.44 9.10 9.50
CA SER A 139 11.74 9.01 10.15
C SER A 139 12.69 10.03 9.52
N SER A 140 13.43 10.77 10.36
CA SER A 140 14.51 11.67 9.94
C SER A 140 15.71 10.92 9.36
#